data_AF-A0A671RRQ7-F1
#
_entry.id   AF-A0A671RRQ7-F1
#
_cell.length_a   1.000
_cell.length_b   1.000
_cell.length_c   1.000
_cell.angle_alpha   90.00
_cell.angle_beta   90.00
_cell.angle_gamma   90.00
#
_symmetry.space_group_name_H-M   'P 1'
#
loop_
_entity.id
_entity.type
_entity.pdbx_description
1 polymer ?
#
loop_
_entity_poly.entity_id
_entity_poly.type
_entity_poly.pdbx_seq_one_letter_code
_entity_poly.pdbx_strand_id
1 'polypeptide(L)'
;MPGAREIGLVGAALALTGGVACAACYLMSKTQKPKKTVEEELNEDGSRKEHVHKATKTETALKTPIISEPRRAGTQVLVLGLDGAGKTSLLHCFATGSLEQDVSPTQGFNAISINKEELQIEFLEIGGTEKLREYWRMYLCKARVLVFVVDSSDPERFPLAKRLLHQLLSTDPCLPLVLLANKQDVPGARGITDLYEALDLGDVGDGHRLSVIGTQVKKRKSEANAGVQDARDLIIEMMSDD
;
A
#
# COMPACT_ATOMS: atom_id res chain seq x y z
N MET A 1 -43.53 -15.65 -46.06
CA MET A 1 -42.29 -14.95 -45.66
C MET A 1 -41.98 -15.32 -44.22
N PRO A 2 -40.76 -15.77 -43.90
CA PRO A 2 -40.38 -16.26 -42.58
C PRO A 2 -39.71 -15.17 -41.72
N GLY A 3 -39.79 -15.34 -40.40
CA GLY A 3 -38.70 -15.05 -39.45
C GLY A 3 -38.62 -13.64 -38.85
N ALA A 4 -39.32 -13.39 -37.74
CA ALA A 4 -38.89 -12.40 -36.76
C ALA A 4 -38.11 -13.12 -35.65
N ARG A 5 -36.83 -12.82 -35.55
CA ARG A 5 -35.90 -13.32 -34.54
C ARG A 5 -36.17 -12.62 -33.20
N GLU A 6 -36.40 -13.39 -32.15
CA GLU A 6 -36.24 -12.92 -30.77
C GLU A 6 -34.75 -12.60 -30.53
N ILE A 7 -34.48 -11.35 -30.13
CA ILE A 7 -33.19 -10.95 -29.60
C ILE A 7 -33.37 -10.86 -28.09
N GLY A 8 -32.88 -11.89 -27.38
CA GLY A 8 -32.78 -11.89 -25.93
C GLY A 8 -31.84 -10.79 -25.47
N LEU A 9 -32.38 -9.81 -24.75
CA LEU A 9 -31.60 -8.80 -24.05
C LEU A 9 -31.01 -9.47 -22.79
N VAL A 10 -29.75 -9.92 -22.87
CA VAL A 10 -29.01 -10.36 -21.68
C VAL A 10 -28.77 -9.13 -20.81
N GLY A 11 -29.45 -9.09 -19.66
CA GLY A 11 -29.34 -8.01 -18.69
C GLY A 11 -27.92 -7.91 -18.13
N ALA A 12 -27.32 -6.73 -18.27
CA ALA A 12 -26.12 -6.36 -17.54
C ALA A 12 -26.49 -6.11 -16.07
N ALA A 13 -26.13 -7.03 -15.18
CA ALA A 13 -26.20 -6.81 -13.74
C ALA A 13 -24.99 -5.95 -13.32
N LEU A 14 -25.20 -4.65 -13.14
CA LEU A 14 -24.27 -3.78 -12.43
C LEU A 14 -24.28 -4.16 -10.94
N ALA A 15 -23.30 -4.93 -10.50
CA ALA A 15 -23.00 -5.09 -9.08
C ALA A 15 -22.30 -3.81 -8.57
N LEU A 16 -23.09 -2.86 -8.09
CA LEU A 16 -22.61 -1.71 -7.32
C LEU A 16 -22.41 -2.13 -5.86
N THR A 17 -21.26 -2.72 -5.55
CA THR A 17 -20.85 -2.91 -4.15
C THR A 17 -19.49 -2.25 -3.93
N GLY A 18 -19.50 -1.15 -3.16
CA GLY A 18 -18.29 -0.67 -2.46
C GLY A 18 -17.77 0.73 -2.77
N GLY A 19 -18.60 1.66 -3.27
CA GLY A 19 -18.11 2.99 -3.72
C GLY A 19 -18.20 4.18 -2.76
N VAL A 20 -18.92 4.12 -1.63
CA VAL A 20 -19.40 5.39 -0.99
C VAL A 20 -18.82 5.72 0.40
N ALA A 21 -17.97 4.87 1.00
CA ALA A 21 -17.53 5.13 2.39
C ALA A 21 -16.33 6.11 2.55
N CYS A 22 -15.74 6.67 1.48
CA CYS A 22 -14.56 7.54 1.61
C CYS A 22 -14.90 9.04 1.78
N ALA A 23 -16.07 9.49 1.34
CA ALA A 23 -16.44 10.91 1.41
C ALA A 23 -16.80 11.40 2.83
N ALA A 24 -17.23 10.49 3.72
CA ALA A 24 -17.65 10.84 5.07
C ALA A 24 -16.48 11.31 5.97
N CYS A 25 -15.24 10.84 5.72
CA CYS A 25 -14.06 11.32 6.45
C CYS A 25 -13.62 12.74 6.03
N TYR A 26 -14.04 13.22 4.86
CA TYR A 26 -13.64 14.53 4.35
C TYR A 26 -14.46 15.70 4.93
N LEU A 27 -15.70 15.45 5.38
CA LEU A 27 -16.62 16.52 5.80
C LEU A 27 -16.56 16.88 7.30
N MET A 28 -15.87 16.10 8.13
CA MET A 28 -15.83 16.32 9.58
C MET A 28 -14.59 17.09 10.09
N SER A 29 -13.65 17.47 9.21
CA SER A 29 -12.43 18.21 9.60
C SER A 29 -12.48 19.72 9.36
N LYS A 30 -13.62 20.26 8.89
CA LYS A 30 -13.80 21.69 8.59
C LYS A 30 -14.85 22.32 9.50
N THR A 31 -14.61 22.32 10.81
CA THR A 31 -15.17 23.36 11.68
C THR A 31 -14.10 23.87 12.66
N GLN A 32 -14.03 25.21 12.75
CA GLN A 32 -13.27 26.04 13.70
C GLN A 32 -11.83 26.44 13.31
N LYS A 33 -11.72 27.63 12.69
CA LYS A 33 -10.68 28.63 13.03
C LYS A 33 -11.19 29.47 14.21
N PRO A 34 -10.29 30.07 15.01
CA PRO A 34 -10.20 31.53 14.92
C PRO A 34 -8.76 32.09 14.89
N LYS A 35 -8.64 33.29 14.30
CA LYS A 35 -7.45 34.17 14.22
C LYS A 35 -7.14 34.79 15.59
N LYS A 36 -5.86 35.09 15.86
CA LYS A 36 -5.45 36.24 16.67
C LYS A 36 -4.20 36.93 16.09
N THR A 37 -4.34 38.25 15.95
CA THR A 37 -3.33 39.28 15.68
C THR A 37 -2.94 39.89 17.02
N VAL A 38 -1.66 40.11 17.29
CA VAL A 38 -1.11 41.00 18.36
C VAL A 38 0.33 41.35 17.88
N GLU A 39 0.61 42.52 17.29
CA GLU A 39 0.94 43.83 17.89
C GLU A 39 2.10 43.79 18.92
N GLU A 40 3.23 44.41 18.54
CA GLU A 40 4.42 44.65 19.37
C GLU A 40 4.18 45.86 20.28
N GLU A 41 4.45 45.72 21.59
CA GLU A 41 4.88 46.84 22.43
C GLU A 41 5.98 46.37 23.40
N LEU A 42 7.10 47.07 23.37
CA LEU A 42 8.19 47.04 24.36
C LEU A 42 7.78 47.90 25.56
N ASN A 43 8.22 47.52 26.77
CA ASN A 43 8.71 48.46 27.78
C ASN A 43 9.59 47.74 28.82
N GLU A 44 10.74 48.36 29.08
CA GLU A 44 11.69 48.10 30.15
C GLU A 44 11.22 48.80 31.44
N ASP A 45 11.29 48.12 32.60
CA ASP A 45 11.87 48.65 33.86
C ASP A 45 11.61 47.69 35.05
N GLY A 46 12.68 47.32 35.76
CA GLY A 46 12.72 47.51 37.21
C GLY A 46 12.11 46.47 38.17
N SER A 47 12.92 45.46 38.54
CA SER A 47 13.03 44.85 39.89
C SER A 47 12.23 43.61 40.32
N ARG A 48 12.99 42.75 41.02
CA ARG A 48 12.75 41.40 41.58
C ARG A 48 11.64 41.30 42.63
N LYS A 49 10.92 40.17 42.62
CA LYS A 49 10.67 39.34 43.83
C LYS A 49 10.64 37.84 43.49
N GLU A 50 11.54 37.07 44.10
CA GLU A 50 11.44 35.62 44.26
C GLU A 50 10.34 35.31 45.27
N HIS A 51 9.42 34.40 44.94
CA HIS A 51 8.69 33.59 45.92
C HIS A 51 8.69 32.14 45.43
N VAL A 52 9.57 31.34 46.04
CA VAL A 52 9.58 29.88 45.99
C VAL A 52 8.37 29.37 46.77
N HIS A 53 7.41 28.72 46.10
CA HIS A 53 6.56 27.70 46.70
C HIS A 53 6.49 26.48 45.77
N LYS A 54 7.03 25.40 46.33
CA LYS A 54 7.07 23.98 45.95
C LYS A 54 5.77 23.43 45.36
N ALA A 55 5.89 22.72 44.22
CA ALA A 55 5.10 21.53 43.93
C ALA A 55 5.81 20.67 42.87
N THR A 56 6.51 19.64 43.34
CA THR A 56 6.89 18.48 42.54
C THR A 56 5.60 17.79 42.09
N LYS A 57 5.36 17.69 40.78
CA LYS A 57 4.39 16.74 40.25
C LYS A 57 4.94 16.12 38.97
N THR A 58 5.40 14.89 39.16
CA THR A 58 5.54 13.83 38.17
C THR A 58 4.33 13.84 37.24
N GLU A 59 4.53 14.18 35.97
CA GLU A 59 3.52 13.99 34.95
C GLU A 59 3.72 12.62 34.31
N THR A 60 3.06 11.65 34.94
CA THR A 60 2.85 10.31 34.43
C THR A 60 2.11 10.44 33.09
N ALA A 61 2.85 10.32 31.98
CA ALA A 61 2.25 10.22 30.65
C ALA A 61 1.35 8.97 30.62
N LEU A 62 0.04 9.18 30.57
CA LEU A 62 -0.93 8.14 30.29
C LEU A 62 -0.63 7.57 28.90
N LYS A 63 -0.01 6.39 28.87
CA LYS A 63 -0.03 5.52 27.70
C LYS A 63 -1.45 4.97 27.58
N THR A 64 -2.27 5.61 26.76
CA THR A 64 -3.50 4.96 26.30
C THR A 64 -3.08 3.75 25.48
N PRO A 65 -3.58 2.53 25.78
CA PRO A 65 -3.29 1.38 24.96
C PRO A 65 -3.88 1.66 23.58
N ILE A 66 -3.05 1.60 22.54
CA ILE A 66 -3.52 1.51 21.17
C ILE A 66 -4.14 0.12 21.05
N ILE A 67 -5.40 0.00 21.43
CA ILE A 67 -6.21 -1.16 21.11
C ILE A 67 -6.50 -1.01 19.62
N SER A 68 -5.66 -1.63 18.79
CA SER A 68 -5.95 -1.81 17.38
C SER A 68 -7.29 -2.54 17.28
N GLU A 69 -8.31 -1.88 16.73
CA GLU A 69 -9.56 -2.58 16.41
C GLU A 69 -9.22 -3.83 15.58
N PRO A 70 -9.89 -4.98 15.81
CA PRO A 70 -9.70 -6.15 14.97
C PRO A 70 -9.98 -5.75 13.53
N ARG A 71 -9.00 -5.92 12.65
CA ARG A 71 -9.14 -5.63 11.21
C ARG A 71 -10.36 -6.42 10.73
N ARG A 72 -11.47 -5.73 10.45
CA ARG A 72 -12.66 -6.37 9.86
C ARG A 72 -12.23 -7.12 8.61
N ALA A 73 -12.89 -8.25 8.35
CA ALA A 73 -12.70 -9.20 7.25
C ALA A 73 -12.65 -8.55 5.84
N GLY A 74 -11.61 -7.78 5.56
CA GLY A 74 -11.38 -7.13 4.29
C GLY A 74 -10.52 -8.03 3.43
N THR A 75 -10.94 -8.39 2.24
CA THR A 75 -10.19 -9.31 1.38
C THR A 75 -9.16 -8.59 0.49
N GLN A 76 -8.76 -7.37 0.87
CA GLN A 76 -7.96 -6.49 0.02
C GLN A 76 -6.46 -6.64 0.27
N VAL A 77 -5.72 -6.87 -0.82
CA VAL A 77 -4.27 -6.76 -0.95
C VAL A 77 -3.96 -5.44 -1.66
N LEU A 78 -3.15 -4.59 -1.05
CA LEU A 78 -2.74 -3.31 -1.65
C LEU A 78 -1.41 -3.49 -2.37
N VAL A 79 -1.35 -3.13 -3.66
CA VAL A 79 -0.16 -3.27 -4.50
C VAL A 79 0.43 -1.92 -4.85
N LEU A 80 1.59 -1.61 -4.27
CA LEU A 80 2.30 -0.34 -4.41
C LEU A 80 3.73 -0.57 -4.90
N GLY A 81 4.40 0.53 -5.23
CA GLY A 81 5.73 0.53 -5.83
C GLY A 81 5.86 1.61 -6.90
N LEU A 82 7.09 1.98 -7.23
CA LEU A 82 7.36 3.04 -8.19
C LEU A 82 6.78 2.73 -9.58
N ASP A 83 6.55 3.76 -10.38
CA ASP A 83 6.24 3.60 -11.79
C ASP A 83 7.32 2.80 -12.51
N GLY A 84 6.92 1.98 -13.49
CA GLY A 84 7.84 1.08 -14.19
C GLY A 84 8.32 -0.14 -13.39
N ALA A 85 7.99 -0.29 -12.10
CA ALA A 85 8.41 -1.45 -11.30
C ALA A 85 7.82 -2.80 -11.76
N GLY A 86 6.74 -2.77 -12.56
CA GLY A 86 6.11 -3.98 -13.12
C GLY A 86 4.90 -4.50 -12.34
N LYS A 87 4.28 -3.68 -11.49
CA LYS A 87 3.07 -3.98 -10.70
C LYS A 87 1.93 -4.57 -11.55
N THR A 88 1.47 -3.84 -12.57
CA THR A 88 0.36 -4.28 -13.43
C THR A 88 0.68 -5.58 -14.16
N SER A 89 1.92 -5.74 -14.62
CA SER A 89 2.39 -6.98 -15.26
C SER A 89 2.34 -8.18 -14.31
N LEU A 90 2.80 -8.02 -13.07
CA LEU A 90 2.69 -9.06 -12.04
C LEU A 90 1.24 -9.38 -11.72
N LEU A 91 0.36 -8.38 -11.62
CA LEU A 91 -1.05 -8.59 -11.37
C LEU A 91 -1.75 -9.38 -12.47
N HIS A 92 -1.46 -9.06 -13.73
CA HIS A 92 -1.94 -9.88 -14.84
C HIS A 92 -1.44 -11.32 -14.72
N CYS A 93 -0.16 -11.54 -14.39
CA CYS A 93 0.35 -12.89 -14.16
C CYS A 93 -0.31 -13.60 -12.96
N PHE A 94 -0.64 -12.89 -11.89
CA PHE A 94 -1.41 -13.46 -10.78
C PHE A 94 -2.82 -13.85 -11.21
N ALA A 95 -3.46 -13.13 -12.14
CA ALA A 95 -4.80 -13.49 -12.61
C ALA A 95 -4.78 -14.65 -13.63
N THR A 96 -3.93 -14.58 -14.65
CA THR A 96 -4.01 -15.44 -15.85
C THR A 96 -2.83 -16.40 -15.99
N GLY A 97 -1.82 -16.31 -15.12
CA GLY A 97 -0.59 -17.11 -15.20
C GLY A 97 0.41 -16.63 -16.26
N SER A 98 0.05 -15.68 -17.13
CA SER A 98 0.94 -15.18 -18.18
C SER A 98 0.66 -13.71 -18.56
N LEU A 99 1.67 -13.02 -19.07
CA LEU A 99 1.50 -11.66 -19.61
C LEU A 99 1.32 -11.73 -21.13
N GLU A 100 0.10 -11.43 -21.59
CA GLU A 100 -0.28 -11.54 -23.00
C GLU A 100 -0.02 -10.26 -23.80
N GLN A 101 -0.13 -9.09 -23.15
CA GLN A 101 -0.11 -7.78 -23.81
C GLN A 101 0.85 -6.80 -23.14
N ASP A 102 1.22 -5.77 -23.90
CA ASP A 102 1.97 -4.64 -23.37
C ASP A 102 1.10 -3.83 -22.40
N VAL A 103 1.71 -3.38 -21.31
CA VAL A 103 1.02 -2.63 -20.26
C VAL A 103 1.48 -1.19 -20.31
N SER A 104 0.53 -0.25 -20.36
CA SER A 104 0.79 1.18 -20.23
C SER A 104 0.88 1.58 -18.75
N PRO A 105 1.52 2.73 -18.43
CA PRO A 105 1.54 3.24 -17.05
C PRO A 105 0.13 3.46 -16.51
N THR A 106 -0.17 2.92 -15.32
CA THR A 106 -1.46 3.06 -14.65
C THR A 106 -1.77 4.53 -14.32
N GLN A 107 -2.86 5.05 -14.91
CA GLN A 107 -3.36 6.40 -14.64
C GLN A 107 -4.49 6.35 -13.59
N GLY A 108 -4.12 6.20 -12.32
CA GLY A 108 -5.07 6.10 -11.20
C GLY A 108 -4.89 4.80 -10.44
N PHE A 109 -5.89 3.90 -10.54
CA PHE A 109 -5.90 2.60 -9.88
C PHE A 109 -6.36 1.50 -10.82
N ASN A 110 -6.04 0.26 -10.49
CA ASN A 110 -6.50 -0.95 -11.16
C ASN A 110 -6.85 -1.99 -10.09
N ALA A 111 -7.90 -2.79 -10.30
CA ALA A 111 -8.31 -3.81 -9.35
C ALA A 111 -8.60 -5.12 -10.06
N ILE A 112 -8.08 -6.22 -9.52
CA ILE A 112 -8.40 -7.58 -9.98
C ILE A 112 -8.87 -8.41 -8.78
N SER A 113 -9.74 -9.38 -9.02
CA SER A 113 -10.15 -10.36 -8.00
C SER A 113 -9.61 -11.74 -8.35
N ILE A 114 -9.06 -12.43 -7.36
CA ILE A 114 -8.67 -13.83 -7.44
C ILE A 114 -9.52 -14.60 -6.43
N ASN A 115 -10.22 -15.63 -6.89
CA ASN A 115 -11.01 -16.50 -6.03
C ASN A 115 -10.17 -17.70 -5.60
N LYS A 116 -10.12 -17.97 -4.30
CA LYS A 116 -9.67 -19.25 -3.72
C LYS A 116 -10.80 -19.79 -2.85
N GLU A 117 -11.39 -20.91 -3.25
CA GLU A 117 -12.54 -21.50 -2.57
C GLU A 117 -13.67 -20.47 -2.38
N GLU A 118 -14.06 -20.16 -1.13
CA GLU A 118 -15.08 -19.18 -0.79
C GLU A 118 -14.52 -17.76 -0.56
N LEU A 119 -13.19 -17.59 -0.62
CA LEU A 119 -12.50 -16.32 -0.40
C LEU A 119 -12.26 -15.58 -1.73
N GLN A 120 -12.88 -14.42 -1.89
CA GLN A 120 -12.62 -13.49 -2.99
C GLN A 120 -11.58 -12.44 -2.58
N ILE A 121 -10.34 -12.58 -3.05
CA ILE A 121 -9.23 -11.68 -2.73
C ILE A 121 -9.16 -10.57 -3.78
N GLU A 122 -9.29 -9.30 -3.36
CA GLU A 122 -9.13 -8.14 -4.22
C GLU A 122 -7.69 -7.62 -4.17
N PHE A 123 -7.01 -7.58 -5.31
CA PHE A 123 -5.74 -6.88 -5.44
C PHE A 123 -5.99 -5.49 -6.00
N LEU A 124 -5.76 -4.46 -5.18
CA LEU A 124 -5.87 -3.06 -5.55
C LEU A 124 -4.49 -2.49 -5.85
N GLU A 125 -4.22 -2.19 -7.12
CA GLU A 125 -3.04 -1.46 -7.58
C GLU A 125 -3.29 0.04 -7.62
N ILE A 126 -2.36 0.82 -7.08
CA ILE A 126 -2.32 2.26 -7.31
C ILE A 126 -1.12 2.59 -8.21
N GLY A 127 -1.32 3.52 -9.15
CA GLY A 127 -0.26 3.99 -10.03
C GLY A 127 0.94 4.56 -9.24
N GLY A 128 2.14 4.36 -9.81
CA GLY A 128 3.40 4.63 -9.10
C GLY A 128 4.08 5.94 -9.46
N THR A 129 3.47 6.76 -10.32
CA THR A 129 4.01 8.08 -10.70
C THR A 129 4.02 9.01 -9.50
N GLU A 130 4.90 10.01 -9.51
CA GLU A 130 5.06 10.94 -8.38
C GLU A 130 3.72 11.53 -7.89
N LYS A 131 2.89 12.01 -8.82
CA LYS A 131 1.56 12.56 -8.54
C LYS A 131 0.62 11.56 -7.85
N LEU A 132 0.71 10.28 -8.18
CA LEU A 132 -0.19 9.25 -7.62
C LEU A 132 0.27 8.72 -6.25
N ARG A 133 1.56 8.88 -5.91
CA ARG A 133 2.12 8.45 -4.62
C ARG A 133 1.50 9.15 -3.41
N GLU A 134 1.00 10.37 -3.60
CA GLU A 134 0.31 11.15 -2.56
C GLU A 134 -0.96 10.44 -2.04
N TYR A 135 -1.58 9.60 -2.86
CA TYR A 135 -2.80 8.89 -2.50
C TYR A 135 -2.56 7.53 -1.82
N TRP A 136 -1.34 6.99 -1.86
CA TRP A 136 -1.05 5.63 -1.37
C TRP A 136 -1.51 5.38 0.07
N ARG A 137 -1.25 6.35 0.97
CA ARG A 137 -1.61 6.25 2.39
C ARG A 137 -3.12 6.12 2.61
N MET A 138 -3.95 6.66 1.71
CA MET A 138 -5.41 6.64 1.83
C MET A 138 -6.00 5.23 1.68
N TYR A 139 -5.24 4.29 1.10
CA TYR A 139 -5.68 2.93 0.85
C TYR A 139 -5.16 1.92 1.89
N LEU A 140 -4.23 2.31 2.76
CA LEU A 140 -3.63 1.40 3.75
C LEU A 140 -4.66 0.85 4.75
N CYS A 141 -5.61 1.66 5.20
CA CYS A 141 -6.55 1.26 6.26
C CYS A 141 -7.47 0.09 5.89
N LYS A 142 -7.60 -0.22 4.58
CA LYS A 142 -8.39 -1.35 4.07
C LYS A 142 -7.53 -2.58 3.74
N ALA A 143 -6.21 -2.42 3.67
CA ALA A 143 -5.31 -3.47 3.24
C ALA A 143 -5.08 -4.48 4.36
N ARG A 144 -5.24 -5.77 4.08
CA ARG A 144 -4.77 -6.84 4.97
C ARG A 144 -3.30 -7.16 4.75
N VAL A 145 -2.82 -7.03 3.51
CA VAL A 145 -1.42 -7.25 3.11
C VAL A 145 -0.99 -6.13 2.18
N LEU A 146 0.22 -5.61 2.39
CA LEU A 146 0.90 -4.72 1.46
C LEU A 146 1.84 -5.54 0.58
N VAL A 147 1.64 -5.47 -0.74
CA VAL A 147 2.61 -5.92 -1.73
C VAL A 147 3.37 -4.70 -2.24
N PHE A 148 4.69 -4.66 -2.03
CA PHE A 148 5.54 -3.58 -2.51
C PHE A 148 6.49 -4.09 -3.60
N VAL A 149 6.32 -3.60 -4.82
CA VAL A 149 7.10 -4.05 -5.98
C VAL A 149 8.27 -3.11 -6.24
N VAL A 150 9.46 -3.68 -6.35
CA VAL A 150 10.71 -2.96 -6.61
C VAL A 150 11.32 -3.46 -7.92
N ASP A 151 11.73 -2.52 -8.77
CA ASP A 151 12.52 -2.82 -9.96
C ASP A 151 13.97 -3.13 -9.56
N SER A 152 14.33 -4.41 -9.50
CA SER A 152 15.66 -4.81 -9.02
C SER A 152 16.79 -4.40 -9.95
N SER A 153 16.47 -4.04 -11.20
CA SER A 153 17.44 -3.59 -12.21
C SER A 153 17.74 -2.09 -12.13
N ASP A 154 17.09 -1.36 -11.23
CA ASP A 154 17.18 0.10 -11.12
C ASP A 154 17.59 0.56 -9.71
N PRO A 155 18.86 0.36 -9.34
CA PRO A 155 19.37 0.70 -8.01
C PRO A 155 19.36 2.21 -7.73
N GLU A 156 19.34 3.07 -8.76
CA GLU A 156 19.29 4.53 -8.59
C GLU A 156 18.00 4.98 -7.88
N ARG A 157 16.92 4.21 -8.03
CA ARG A 157 15.62 4.50 -7.40
C ARG A 157 15.42 3.81 -6.05
N PHE A 158 16.35 2.99 -5.58
CA PHE A 158 16.23 2.32 -4.27
C PHE A 158 16.09 3.30 -3.09
N PRO A 159 16.83 4.41 -3.01
CA PRO A 159 16.66 5.37 -1.91
C PRO A 159 15.24 5.95 -1.84
N LEU A 160 14.64 6.21 -3.01
CA LEU A 160 13.26 6.68 -3.11
C LEU A 160 12.27 5.58 -2.70
N ALA A 161 12.47 4.36 -3.18
CA ALA A 161 11.64 3.21 -2.83
C ALA A 161 11.68 2.93 -1.32
N LYS A 162 12.88 2.92 -0.71
CA LYS A 162 13.10 2.80 0.74
C LYS A 162 12.30 3.84 1.49
N ARG A 163 12.51 5.13 1.18
CA ARG A 163 11.85 6.24 1.89
C ARG A 163 10.33 6.10 1.87
N LEU A 164 9.75 5.76 0.71
CA LEU A 164 8.30 5.61 0.58
C LEU A 164 7.79 4.37 1.29
N LEU A 165 8.49 3.23 1.20
CA LEU A 165 8.13 2.01 1.90
C LEU A 165 8.08 2.25 3.42
N HIS A 166 9.14 2.81 4.00
CA HIS A 166 9.21 3.14 5.43
C HIS A 166 8.11 4.14 5.86
N GLN A 167 7.76 5.09 4.99
CA GLN A 167 6.64 6.01 5.22
C GLN A 167 5.27 5.31 5.25
N LEU A 168 5.07 4.27 4.44
CA LEU A 168 3.84 3.47 4.44
C LEU A 168 3.77 2.61 5.70
N LEU A 169 4.85 1.91 6.04
CA LEU A 169 4.92 1.00 7.18
C LEU A 169 4.80 1.73 8.52
N SER A 170 5.40 2.92 8.65
CA SER A 170 5.20 3.76 9.84
C SER A 170 3.75 4.23 10.03
N THR A 171 2.92 4.20 8.99
CA THR A 171 1.49 4.54 9.08
C THR A 171 0.66 3.37 9.62
N ASP A 172 1.06 2.13 9.35
CA ASP A 172 0.42 0.91 9.88
C ASP A 172 1.49 -0.14 10.28
N PRO A 173 1.99 -0.10 11.53
CA PRO A 173 3.07 -0.96 12.01
C PRO A 173 2.75 -2.46 12.03
N CYS A 174 1.49 -2.85 11.89
CA CYS A 174 1.07 -4.25 11.95
C CYS A 174 0.79 -4.82 10.55
N LEU A 175 0.92 -4.04 9.48
CA LEU A 175 0.59 -4.48 8.12
C LEU A 175 1.66 -5.45 7.59
N PRO A 176 1.31 -6.73 7.32
CA PRO A 176 2.22 -7.65 6.69
C PRO A 176 2.71 -7.14 5.33
N LEU A 177 3.98 -7.37 5.03
CA LEU A 177 4.66 -6.88 3.83
C LEU A 177 5.20 -8.04 3.00
N VAL A 178 4.76 -8.10 1.75
CA VAL A 178 5.39 -8.92 0.71
C VAL A 178 6.14 -8.00 -0.24
N LEU A 179 7.47 -8.05 -0.20
CA LEU A 179 8.32 -7.29 -1.11
C LEU A 179 8.68 -8.13 -2.33
N LEU A 180 8.32 -7.66 -3.52
CA LEU A 180 8.63 -8.32 -4.77
C LEU A 180 9.85 -7.65 -5.41
N ALA A 181 10.98 -8.35 -5.35
CA ALA A 181 12.22 -8.01 -6.04
C ALA A 181 12.05 -8.37 -7.52
N ASN A 182 11.43 -7.49 -8.29
CA ASN A 182 11.00 -7.79 -9.65
C ASN A 182 12.11 -7.55 -10.68
N LYS A 183 11.92 -8.11 -11.89
CA LYS A 183 12.82 -8.05 -13.04
C LYS A 183 14.18 -8.74 -12.82
N GLN A 184 14.17 -9.86 -12.11
CA GLN A 184 15.37 -10.68 -11.88
C GLN A 184 15.97 -11.26 -13.17
N ASP A 185 15.23 -11.23 -14.28
CA ASP A 185 15.71 -11.60 -15.62
C ASP A 185 16.56 -10.53 -16.30
N VAL A 186 16.54 -9.28 -15.82
CA VAL A 186 17.25 -8.16 -16.43
C VAL A 186 18.72 -8.16 -15.99
N PRO A 187 19.69 -8.05 -16.92
CA PRO A 187 21.11 -7.95 -16.56
C PRO A 187 21.38 -6.79 -15.59
N GLY A 188 22.13 -7.08 -14.52
CA GLY A 188 22.41 -6.10 -13.47
C GLY A 188 21.33 -5.99 -12.39
N ALA A 189 20.27 -6.80 -12.45
CA ALA A 189 19.30 -6.92 -11.37
C ALA A 189 19.98 -7.33 -10.07
N ARG A 190 19.64 -6.62 -9.00
CA ARG A 190 20.12 -6.85 -7.64
C ARG A 190 19.38 -8.01 -7.01
N GLY A 191 20.13 -8.83 -6.27
CA GLY A 191 19.57 -9.99 -5.58
C GLY A 191 18.73 -9.59 -4.37
N ILE A 192 18.08 -10.59 -3.76
CA ILE A 192 17.26 -10.38 -2.55
C ILE A 192 18.08 -9.76 -1.41
N THR A 193 19.31 -10.25 -1.18
CA THR A 193 20.20 -9.73 -0.12
C THR A 193 20.55 -8.27 -0.35
N ASP A 194 20.91 -7.89 -1.57
CA ASP A 194 21.23 -6.50 -1.93
C ASP A 194 20.04 -5.57 -1.69
N LEU A 195 18.82 -6.01 -2.05
CA LEU A 195 17.60 -5.24 -1.80
C LEU A 195 17.29 -5.15 -0.30
N TYR A 196 17.53 -6.22 0.45
CA TYR A 196 17.32 -6.24 1.88
C TYR A 196 18.16 -5.18 2.59
N GLU A 197 19.43 -5.07 2.21
CA GLU A 197 20.34 -4.03 2.71
C GLU A 197 19.97 -2.63 2.18
N ALA A 198 19.76 -2.49 0.88
CA ALA A 198 19.52 -1.18 0.27
C ALA A 198 18.20 -0.53 0.72
N LEU A 199 17.19 -1.34 1.04
CA LEU A 199 15.89 -0.89 1.53
C LEU A 199 15.78 -0.89 3.05
N ASP A 200 16.83 -1.33 3.74
CA ASP A 200 16.91 -1.33 5.21
C ASP A 200 15.74 -2.10 5.83
N LEU A 201 15.57 -3.33 5.35
CA LEU A 201 14.45 -4.18 5.76
C LEU A 201 14.67 -4.82 7.14
N GLY A 202 15.88 -4.75 7.69
CA GLY A 202 16.17 -5.15 9.07
C GLY A 202 15.33 -4.36 10.06
N ASP A 203 15.29 -3.04 9.91
CA ASP A 203 14.47 -2.13 10.75
C ASP A 203 12.96 -2.37 10.61
N VAL A 204 12.54 -2.94 9.48
CA VAL A 204 11.13 -3.27 9.19
C VAL A 204 10.73 -4.61 9.81
N GLY A 205 11.63 -5.61 9.77
CA GLY A 205 11.32 -7.00 10.12
C GLY A 205 10.90 -7.22 11.58
N ASP A 206 11.32 -6.36 12.50
CA ASP A 206 11.02 -6.50 13.93
C ASP A 206 9.56 -6.16 14.27
N GLY A 207 8.86 -5.41 13.42
CA GLY A 207 7.45 -5.03 13.61
C GLY A 207 6.46 -5.72 12.67
N HIS A 208 6.95 -6.23 11.52
CA HIS A 208 6.10 -6.69 10.43
C HIS A 208 6.41 -8.13 10.04
N ARG A 209 5.37 -8.89 9.69
CA ARG A 209 5.54 -10.16 8.97
C ARG A 209 6.02 -9.84 7.55
N LEU A 210 7.33 -9.96 7.33
CA LEU A 210 8.03 -9.61 6.08
C LEU A 210 8.35 -10.87 5.27
N SER A 211 8.11 -10.82 3.96
CA SER A 211 8.60 -11.82 3.00
C SER A 211 9.15 -11.13 1.76
N VAL A 212 10.29 -11.60 1.26
CA VAL A 212 10.94 -11.05 0.07
C VAL A 212 11.07 -12.13 -0.98
N ILE A 213 10.53 -11.89 -2.18
CA ILE A 213 10.50 -12.87 -3.27
C ILE A 213 11.05 -12.24 -4.55
N GLY A 214 11.98 -12.94 -5.20
CA GLY A 214 12.48 -12.59 -6.52
C GLY A 214 11.45 -12.95 -7.59
N THR A 215 11.03 -11.97 -8.40
CA THR A 215 10.06 -12.19 -9.48
C THR A 215 10.60 -11.74 -10.82
N GLN A 216 10.10 -12.38 -11.88
CA GLN A 216 10.36 -12.01 -13.27
C GLN A 216 9.11 -12.31 -14.09
N VAL A 217 8.83 -11.47 -15.08
CA VAL A 217 7.67 -11.62 -15.96
C VAL A 217 8.14 -11.69 -17.40
N LYS A 218 8.15 -12.90 -17.97
CA LYS A 218 8.46 -13.12 -19.38
C LYS A 218 7.20 -12.97 -20.23
N LYS A 219 7.26 -12.18 -21.30
CA LYS A 219 6.18 -12.09 -22.29
C LYS A 219 6.11 -13.38 -23.12
N ARG A 220 4.88 -13.85 -23.40
CA ARG A 220 4.58 -14.87 -24.43
C ARG A 220 5.32 -16.21 -24.28
N LYS A 221 5.74 -16.59 -23.07
CA LYS A 221 6.29 -17.93 -22.80
C LYS A 221 5.41 -18.67 -21.79
N SER A 222 5.03 -19.90 -22.13
CA SER A 222 4.33 -20.85 -21.27
C SER A 222 5.26 -21.50 -20.22
N GLU A 223 6.27 -20.76 -19.75
CA GLU A 223 7.12 -21.22 -18.66
C GLU A 223 6.52 -20.69 -17.36
N ALA A 224 6.36 -21.58 -16.37
CA ALA A 224 5.99 -21.20 -15.03
C ALA A 224 7.04 -20.22 -14.47
N ASN A 225 6.63 -18.99 -14.15
CA ASN A 225 7.46 -18.06 -13.39
C ASN A 225 7.36 -18.47 -11.92
N ALA A 226 8.22 -19.40 -11.48
CA ALA A 226 8.18 -19.99 -10.13
C ALA A 226 8.02 -18.92 -9.05
N GLY A 227 8.88 -17.89 -9.01
CA GLY A 227 8.77 -16.81 -8.02
C GLY A 227 7.48 -15.98 -8.09
N VAL A 228 6.82 -15.89 -9.26
CA VAL A 228 5.50 -15.23 -9.37
C VAL A 228 4.40 -16.14 -8.79
N GLN A 229 4.50 -17.45 -8.97
CA GLN A 229 3.57 -18.40 -8.34
C GLN A 229 3.81 -18.47 -6.83
N ASP A 230 5.06 -18.58 -6.39
CA ASP A 230 5.42 -18.57 -4.96
C ASP A 230 4.89 -17.30 -4.28
N ALA A 231 5.03 -16.13 -4.92
CA ALA A 231 4.47 -14.89 -4.41
C ALA A 231 2.93 -14.91 -4.35
N ARG A 232 2.28 -15.42 -5.40
CA ARG A 232 0.83 -15.54 -5.45
C ARG A 232 0.32 -16.44 -4.31
N ASP A 233 0.90 -17.62 -4.16
CA ASP A 233 0.49 -18.62 -3.20
C ASP A 233 0.71 -18.13 -1.77
N LEU A 234 1.86 -17.49 -1.50
CA LEU A 234 2.14 -16.85 -0.21
C LEU A 234 1.10 -15.78 0.12
N ILE A 235 0.80 -14.86 -0.80
CA ILE A 235 -0.18 -13.80 -0.54
C ILE A 235 -1.55 -14.41 -0.24
N ILE A 236 -1.94 -15.42 -1.00
CA ILE A 236 -3.20 -16.12 -0.82
C ILE A 236 -3.28 -16.83 0.53
N GLU A 237 -2.20 -17.48 0.98
CA GLU A 237 -2.08 -18.08 2.31
C GLU A 237 -2.20 -17.01 3.40
N MET A 238 -1.46 -15.91 3.29
CA MET A 238 -1.53 -14.79 4.23
C MET A 238 -2.94 -14.16 4.32
N MET A 239 -3.73 -14.25 3.26
CA MET A 239 -5.11 -13.78 3.22
C MET A 239 -6.12 -14.82 3.74
N SER A 240 -5.72 -16.09 3.81
CA SER A 240 -6.52 -17.20 4.33
C SER A 240 -6.31 -17.40 5.84
N ASP A 241 -5.17 -16.94 6.38
CA ASP A 241 -4.88 -16.95 7.82
C ASP A 241 -5.70 -15.87 8.55
N ASP A 242 -6.50 -16.28 9.53
CA ASP A 242 -7.26 -15.45 10.47
C ASP A 242 -6.63 -15.40 11.87
#